data_AF-A0A952R698-F1
#
_entry.id   AF-A0A952R698-F1
#
_cell.length_a   1.000
_cell.length_b   1.000
_cell.length_c   1.000
_cell.angle_alpha   90.00
_cell.angle_beta   90.00
_cell.angle_gamma   90.00
#
_symmetry.space_group_name_H-M   'P 1'
#
loop_
_entity.id
_entity.type
_entity.pdbx_description
1 polymer ?
#
loop_
_entity_poly.entity_id
_entity_poly.type
_entity_poly.pdbx_seq_one_letter_code
_entity_poly.pdbx_strand_id
1 'polypeptide(L)'
;MSVTSPLARPLRAAQARKPTPGQRPARPLRVTSSARALRAHAPRARWFAPLSILLLSGFSFGCARSSEHALEDTEGRRFQANCQGGACRLTQTSGTPAPSGLPSLVLSAPGRVVAICNAPAETDAPRETADCRALVCQADTDCPPAAGQPEGTCINGLCISTTGELRVDDAVWMCLAGTGLGRRQPKQVGLYAMAQNCGTPCIVPAVCRQP
;
A
#
# COMPACT_ATOMS: atom_id res chain seq x y z
N MET A 1 -37.19 18.70 -52.65
CA MET A 1 -36.24 19.74 -52.20
C MET A 1 -35.15 18.99 -51.45
N SER A 2 -34.05 18.58 -52.09
CA SER A 2 -32.85 19.38 -52.37
C SER A 2 -32.15 19.82 -51.08
N VAL A 3 -30.85 19.68 -50.80
CA VAL A 3 -29.64 19.02 -51.36
C VAL A 3 -28.58 19.16 -50.22
N THR A 4 -27.54 18.32 -50.22
CA THR A 4 -26.18 18.48 -49.60
C THR A 4 -25.97 18.44 -48.08
N SER A 5 -25.44 17.31 -47.60
CA SER A 5 -24.03 17.03 -47.26
C SER A 5 -23.16 17.99 -46.40
N PRO A 6 -22.11 17.45 -45.74
CA PRO A 6 -21.63 17.84 -44.40
C PRO A 6 -20.38 18.73 -44.41
N LEU A 7 -20.13 19.41 -43.29
CA LEU A 7 -18.87 20.10 -43.02
C LEU A 7 -17.98 19.28 -42.09
N ALA A 8 -16.88 18.82 -42.66
CA ALA A 8 -15.78 18.14 -42.02
C ALA A 8 -14.69 19.12 -41.54
N ARG A 9 -13.81 18.58 -40.68
CA ARG A 9 -12.42 18.98 -40.32
C ARG A 9 -12.21 19.85 -39.07
N PRO A 10 -11.00 19.82 -38.46
CA PRO A 10 -9.81 19.02 -38.80
C PRO A 10 -9.24 18.14 -37.68
N LEU A 11 -8.57 17.05 -38.10
CA LEU A 11 -7.54 16.35 -37.33
C LEU A 11 -6.44 17.34 -36.91
N ARG A 12 -6.14 17.42 -35.61
CA ARG A 12 -4.88 17.99 -35.13
C ARG A 12 -3.80 16.92 -35.17
N ALA A 13 -2.80 17.18 -36.00
CA ALA A 13 -1.60 16.38 -36.16
C ALA A 13 -0.80 16.29 -34.86
N ALA A 14 -0.34 15.07 -34.58
CA ALA A 14 0.64 14.76 -33.56
C ALA A 14 1.97 15.46 -33.87
N GLN A 15 2.44 16.29 -32.93
CA GLN A 15 3.82 16.79 -32.95
C GLN A 15 4.73 15.76 -32.27
N ALA A 16 5.46 15.03 -33.11
CA ALA A 16 6.59 14.20 -32.68
C ALA A 16 7.69 15.09 -32.11
N ARG A 17 7.93 15.01 -30.79
CA ARG A 17 9.11 15.61 -30.17
C ARG A 17 10.35 14.78 -30.54
N LYS A 18 11.33 15.45 -31.16
CA LYS A 18 12.66 14.92 -31.44
C LYS A 18 13.37 14.54 -30.13
N PRO A 19 14.06 13.38 -30.05
CA PRO A 19 14.93 13.06 -28.93
C PRO A 19 16.22 13.88 -28.98
N THR A 20 16.58 14.48 -27.85
CA THR A 20 17.83 15.20 -27.65
C THR A 20 18.99 14.21 -27.52
N PRO A 21 20.02 14.25 -28.39
CA PRO A 21 21.21 13.42 -28.26
C PRO A 21 22.24 14.17 -27.40
N GLY A 22 22.55 13.64 -26.22
CA GLY A 22 23.66 14.19 -25.44
C GLY A 22 23.58 13.94 -23.94
N GLN A 23 23.79 12.71 -23.51
CA GLN A 23 24.37 12.46 -22.19
C GLN A 23 25.36 11.32 -22.28
N ARG A 24 26.63 11.67 -22.08
CA ARG A 24 27.79 10.79 -22.09
C ARG A 24 27.74 9.87 -20.86
N PRO A 25 28.18 8.60 -20.99
CA PRO A 25 28.36 7.71 -19.85
C PRO A 25 29.63 8.08 -19.08
N ALA A 26 29.50 8.43 -17.80
CA ALA A 26 30.63 8.60 -16.90
C ALA A 26 30.76 7.38 -15.97
N ARG A 27 31.71 6.52 -16.36
CA ARG A 27 32.61 5.64 -15.58
C ARG A 27 32.10 4.87 -14.34
N PRO A 28 32.37 3.55 -14.29
CA PRO A 28 32.30 2.78 -13.05
C PRO A 28 33.51 3.06 -12.15
N LEU A 29 33.26 3.38 -10.88
CA LEU A 29 34.30 3.33 -9.85
C LEU A 29 34.47 1.88 -9.39
N ARG A 30 35.62 1.32 -9.75
CA ARG A 30 36.21 0.12 -9.13
C ARG A 30 36.39 0.38 -7.64
N VAL A 31 35.75 -0.41 -6.80
CA VAL A 31 36.17 -0.59 -5.40
C VAL A 31 36.99 -1.88 -5.36
N THR A 32 38.30 -1.69 -5.20
CA THR A 32 39.29 -2.75 -5.00
C THR A 32 39.33 -3.19 -3.55
N SER A 33 39.48 -4.50 -3.36
CA SER A 33 40.38 -5.16 -2.41
C SER A 33 40.26 -4.80 -0.92
N SER A 34 39.93 -5.81 -0.12
CA SER A 34 40.83 -6.26 0.95
C SER A 34 40.46 -7.66 1.41
N ALA A 35 41.24 -8.63 0.94
CA ALA A 35 41.37 -9.92 1.56
C ALA A 35 42.07 -9.75 2.92
N ARG A 36 41.51 -10.35 3.98
CA ARG A 36 42.29 -10.76 5.15
C ARG A 36 42.03 -12.22 5.50
N ALA A 37 43.05 -12.98 5.12
CA ALA A 37 43.56 -14.19 5.74
C ALA A 37 43.01 -14.58 7.12
N LEU A 38 42.52 -15.82 7.15
CA LEU A 38 42.97 -16.91 8.03
C LEU A 38 43.45 -16.53 9.43
N ARG A 39 42.79 -17.10 10.44
CA ARG A 39 43.47 -17.86 11.49
C ARG A 39 42.56 -18.96 12.02
N ALA A 40 42.96 -20.18 11.71
CA ALA A 40 42.49 -21.40 12.32
C ALA A 40 43.02 -21.48 13.76
N HIS A 41 42.13 -21.75 14.71
CA HIS A 41 42.47 -22.37 15.98
C HIS A 41 41.30 -23.26 16.43
N ALA A 42 41.39 -24.53 16.06
CA ALA A 42 40.92 -25.63 16.89
C ALA A 42 42.17 -26.30 17.49
N PRO A 43 42.07 -27.26 18.43
CA PRO A 43 40.96 -27.64 19.29
C PRO A 43 41.39 -27.64 20.78
N ARG A 44 40.45 -27.83 21.71
CA ARG A 44 40.72 -28.64 22.91
C ARG A 44 39.43 -29.10 23.56
N ALA A 45 39.22 -30.40 23.42
CA ALA A 45 38.26 -31.20 24.14
C ALA A 45 38.43 -31.03 25.65
N ARG A 46 37.32 -30.82 26.35
CA ARG A 46 37.16 -31.26 27.74
C ARG A 46 35.83 -31.99 27.84
N TRP A 47 35.96 -33.29 28.00
CA TRP A 47 34.94 -34.20 28.49
C TRP A 47 34.46 -33.75 29.87
N PHE A 48 33.15 -33.68 30.09
CA PHE A 48 32.49 -34.17 31.31
C PHE A 48 31.01 -34.42 31.01
N ALA A 49 30.69 -35.71 31.01
CA ALA A 49 29.51 -36.44 31.48
C ALA A 49 28.06 -35.89 31.34
N PRO A 50 27.09 -36.81 31.14
CA PRO A 50 25.73 -36.50 30.73
C PRO A 50 24.80 -36.33 31.94
N LEU A 51 23.95 -35.30 31.92
CA LEU A 51 22.75 -35.27 32.73
C LEU A 51 21.55 -35.05 31.81
N SER A 52 20.82 -36.15 31.61
CA SER A 52 19.58 -36.24 30.86
C SER A 52 18.51 -35.35 31.48
N ILE A 53 18.47 -34.08 31.07
CA ILE A 53 17.27 -33.25 31.24
C ILE A 53 16.48 -33.43 29.95
N LEU A 54 15.49 -34.31 30.01
CA LEU A 54 14.35 -34.37 29.08
C LEU A 54 13.62 -33.02 29.18
N LEU A 55 14.17 -32.01 28.52
CA LEU A 55 13.46 -30.80 28.16
C LEU A 55 12.39 -31.24 27.17
N LEU A 56 11.18 -31.44 27.68
CA LEU A 56 9.96 -31.40 26.89
C LEU A 56 9.93 -30.04 26.18
N SER A 57 10.55 -30.00 25.00
CA SER A 57 10.35 -28.98 23.99
C SER A 57 8.90 -29.10 23.53
N GLY A 58 8.00 -28.52 24.33
CA GLY A 58 6.70 -28.11 23.89
C GLY A 58 6.90 -27.14 22.74
N PHE A 59 6.93 -27.67 21.52
CA PHE A 59 6.71 -26.90 20.31
C PHE A 59 5.31 -26.33 20.44
N SER A 60 5.20 -25.15 21.04
CA SER A 60 4.04 -24.30 20.95
C SER A 60 3.91 -23.92 19.47
N PHE A 61 3.28 -24.78 18.69
CA PHE A 61 2.74 -24.42 17.38
C PHE A 61 1.72 -23.32 17.67
N GLY A 62 2.15 -22.06 17.58
CA GLY A 62 1.29 -20.91 17.76
C GLY A 62 0.19 -20.99 16.72
N CYS A 63 -1.02 -21.33 17.14
CA CYS A 63 -2.19 -21.22 16.28
C CYS A 63 -2.28 -19.77 15.81
N ALA A 64 -2.13 -19.54 14.50
CA ALA A 64 -2.48 -18.27 13.89
C ALA A 64 -3.98 -18.05 14.17
N ARG A 65 -4.29 -17.17 15.13
CA ARG A 65 -5.68 -16.82 15.45
C ARG A 65 -6.29 -16.15 14.22
N SER A 66 -7.41 -16.68 13.75
CA SER A 66 -8.24 -15.94 12.82
C SER A 66 -8.88 -14.77 13.57
N SER A 67 -8.95 -13.62 12.91
CA SER A 67 -9.67 -12.45 13.42
C SER A 67 -10.62 -11.96 12.35
N GLU A 68 -11.76 -11.47 12.79
CA GLU A 68 -12.82 -10.97 11.93
C GLU A 68 -13.07 -9.50 12.25
N HIS A 69 -13.09 -8.67 11.23
CA HIS A 69 -13.23 -7.22 11.35
C HIS A 69 -14.32 -6.70 10.41
N ALA A 70 -15.17 -5.82 10.94
CA ALA A 70 -16.08 -5.02 10.13
C ALA A 70 -15.37 -3.70 9.80
N LEU A 71 -15.10 -3.48 8.51
CA LEU A 71 -14.34 -2.33 8.04
C LEU A 71 -15.24 -1.37 7.29
N GLU A 72 -14.94 -0.07 7.39
CA GLU A 72 -15.56 0.97 6.59
C GLU A 72 -14.46 1.84 5.96
N ASP A 73 -14.63 2.27 4.72
CA ASP A 73 -13.71 3.20 4.06
C ASP A 73 -14.23 4.64 4.06
N THR A 74 -13.39 5.58 3.67
CA THR A 74 -13.74 7.01 3.57
C THR A 74 -14.84 7.35 2.55
N GLU A 75 -15.35 6.38 1.80
CA GLU A 75 -16.49 6.53 0.89
C GLU A 75 -17.77 5.87 1.45
N GLY A 76 -17.73 5.39 2.70
CA GLY A 76 -18.84 4.72 3.36
C GLY A 76 -19.11 3.30 2.84
N ARG A 77 -18.16 2.69 2.12
CA ARG A 77 -18.27 1.28 1.73
C ARG A 77 -17.92 0.42 2.93
N ARG A 78 -18.67 -0.67 3.11
CA ARG A 78 -18.45 -1.60 4.22
C ARG A 78 -17.93 -2.93 3.72
N PHE A 79 -17.07 -3.53 4.52
CA PHE A 79 -16.39 -4.77 4.20
C PHE A 79 -16.31 -5.67 5.42
N GLN A 80 -16.32 -6.97 5.15
CA GLN A 80 -15.93 -7.99 6.11
C GLN A 80 -14.49 -8.41 5.80
N ALA A 81 -13.62 -8.39 6.80
CA ALA A 81 -12.26 -8.89 6.70
C ALA A 81 -12.07 -10.11 7.60
N ASN A 82 -11.66 -11.22 7.02
CA ASN A 82 -11.23 -12.40 7.77
C ASN A 82 -9.73 -12.55 7.62
N CYS A 83 -9.00 -12.30 8.70
CA CYS A 83 -7.55 -12.22 8.73
C CYS A 83 -6.94 -13.45 9.42
N GLN A 84 -6.02 -14.12 8.75
CA GLN A 84 -5.27 -15.26 9.28
C GLN A 84 -3.79 -15.15 8.88
N GLY A 85 -2.90 -15.18 9.87
CA GLY A 85 -1.45 -15.16 9.61
C GLY A 85 -0.94 -13.91 8.88
N GLY A 86 -1.60 -12.75 9.09
CA GLY A 86 -1.25 -11.48 8.44
C GLY A 86 -1.84 -11.28 7.04
N ALA A 87 -2.50 -12.28 6.46
CA ALA A 87 -3.28 -12.14 5.24
C ALA A 87 -4.76 -11.95 5.58
N CYS A 88 -5.45 -11.06 4.87
CA CYS A 88 -6.88 -10.81 5.08
C CYS A 88 -7.66 -11.07 3.80
N ARG A 89 -8.70 -11.89 3.90
CA ARG A 89 -9.70 -12.04 2.84
C ARG A 89 -10.79 -11.00 3.06
N LEU A 90 -11.00 -10.14 2.06
CA LEU A 90 -11.99 -9.07 2.10
C LEU A 90 -13.23 -9.45 1.30
N THR A 91 -14.40 -9.03 1.78
CA THR A 91 -15.66 -9.10 1.05
C THR A 91 -16.42 -7.80 1.26
N GLN A 92 -16.78 -7.10 0.18
CA GLN A 92 -17.61 -5.90 0.29
C GLN A 92 -19.04 -6.31 0.63
N THR A 93 -19.59 -5.74 1.71
CA THR A 93 -20.94 -6.05 2.22
C THR A 93 -21.94 -4.95 1.88
N SER A 94 -21.51 -3.71 1.70
CA SER A 94 -22.38 -2.61 1.24
C SER A 94 -21.62 -1.48 0.53
N GLY A 95 -22.38 -0.52 -0.02
CA GLY A 95 -21.85 0.63 -0.75
C GLY A 95 -21.61 0.35 -2.24
N THR A 96 -21.28 1.39 -3.00
CA THR A 96 -21.06 1.29 -4.45
C THR A 96 -19.74 0.55 -4.73
N PRO A 97 -19.72 -0.52 -5.55
CA PRO A 97 -18.48 -1.17 -5.92
C PRO A 97 -17.60 -0.24 -6.77
N ALA A 98 -16.28 -0.47 -6.75
CA ALA A 98 -15.39 0.34 -7.55
C ALA A 98 -15.60 0.12 -9.05
N PRO A 99 -15.55 1.19 -9.86
CA PRO A 99 -15.81 1.09 -11.29
C PRO A 99 -14.59 0.58 -12.08
N SER A 100 -13.52 0.14 -11.40
CA SER A 100 -12.27 -0.32 -12.03
C SER A 100 -12.42 -1.68 -12.73
N GLY A 101 -13.49 -2.42 -12.44
CA GLY A 101 -13.71 -3.77 -12.99
C GLY A 101 -12.72 -4.81 -12.46
N LEU A 102 -11.90 -4.44 -11.47
CA LEU A 102 -10.97 -5.34 -10.80
C LEU A 102 -11.74 -6.23 -9.83
N PRO A 103 -11.52 -7.56 -9.86
CA PRO A 103 -12.37 -8.51 -9.15
C PRO A 103 -12.01 -8.70 -7.68
N SER A 104 -10.81 -8.29 -7.24
CA SER A 104 -10.30 -8.57 -5.91
C SER A 104 -10.16 -7.31 -5.06
N LEU A 105 -10.22 -7.50 -3.75
CA LEU A 105 -10.00 -6.46 -2.74
C LEU A 105 -8.81 -6.85 -1.87
N VAL A 106 -7.93 -5.89 -1.61
CA VAL A 106 -6.74 -6.08 -0.77
C VAL A 106 -6.62 -4.98 0.28
N LEU A 107 -6.10 -5.33 1.45
CA LEU A 107 -5.62 -4.33 2.42
C LEU A 107 -4.23 -3.86 2.00
N SER A 108 -4.02 -2.55 2.01
CA SER A 108 -2.75 -1.93 1.66
C SER A 108 -2.33 -0.93 2.73
N ALA A 109 -1.07 -1.01 3.14
CA ALA A 109 -0.45 -0.07 4.08
C ALA A 109 1.03 0.16 3.69
N PRO A 110 1.32 0.75 2.51
CA PRO A 110 2.68 0.97 2.02
C PRO A 110 3.41 2.04 2.84
N GLY A 111 2.66 2.93 3.47
CA GLY A 111 3.14 3.97 4.38
C GLY A 111 2.46 3.86 5.74
N ARG A 112 1.86 4.96 6.18
CA ARG A 112 1.27 5.06 7.50
C ARG A 112 -0.23 4.79 7.53
N VAL A 113 -0.97 5.07 6.47
CA VAL A 113 -2.42 4.88 6.43
C VAL A 113 -2.72 3.46 5.97
N VAL A 114 -3.77 2.84 6.51
CA VAL A 114 -4.30 1.55 6.03
C VAL A 114 -5.49 1.83 5.12
N ALA A 115 -5.51 1.19 3.96
CA ALA A 115 -6.55 1.37 2.95
C ALA A 115 -7.05 0.03 2.39
N ILE A 116 -8.27 0.04 1.85
CA ILE A 116 -8.77 -1.02 0.97
C ILE A 116 -8.59 -0.58 -0.47
N CYS A 117 -7.98 -1.44 -1.26
CA CYS A 117 -7.76 -1.23 -2.68
C CYS A 117 -8.41 -2.31 -3.52
N ASN A 118 -8.77 -1.96 -4.75
CA ASN A 118 -9.12 -2.95 -5.76
C ASN A 118 -7.84 -3.46 -6.43
N ALA A 119 -7.77 -4.77 -6.65
CA ALA A 119 -6.60 -5.45 -7.22
C ALA A 119 -7.02 -6.45 -8.31
N PRO A 120 -6.13 -6.73 -9.28
CA PRO A 120 -6.30 -7.85 -10.20
C PRO A 120 -6.46 -9.18 -9.45
N ALA A 121 -7.16 -10.15 -10.04
CA ALA A 121 -7.32 -11.50 -9.45
C ALA A 121 -5.98 -12.20 -9.19
N GLU A 122 -4.96 -11.86 -9.97
CA GLU A 122 -3.67 -12.55 -10.02
C GLU A 122 -2.62 -11.96 -9.08
N THR A 123 -2.89 -10.80 -8.47
CA THR A 123 -1.90 -10.04 -7.69
C THR A 123 -2.50 -9.42 -6.44
N ASP A 124 -1.81 -9.52 -5.31
CA ASP A 124 -2.20 -8.86 -4.05
C ASP A 124 -1.79 -7.37 -3.99
N ALA A 125 -1.48 -6.77 -5.15
CA ALA A 125 -1.05 -5.38 -5.25
C ALA A 125 -2.08 -4.55 -6.05
N PRO A 126 -2.43 -3.34 -5.58
CA PRO A 126 -3.27 -2.44 -6.37
C PRO A 126 -2.53 -1.96 -7.62
N ARG A 127 -3.27 -1.75 -8.71
CA ARG A 127 -2.70 -1.16 -9.93
C ARG A 127 -2.40 0.33 -9.78
N GLU A 128 -3.32 1.04 -9.13
CA GLU A 128 -3.22 2.48 -8.93
C GLU A 128 -3.59 2.85 -7.50
N THR A 129 -2.78 3.71 -6.88
CA THR A 129 -3.03 4.30 -5.55
C THR A 129 -4.41 4.96 -5.47
N ALA A 130 -4.91 5.50 -6.58
CA ALA A 130 -6.20 6.19 -6.62
C ALA A 130 -7.42 5.28 -6.55
N ASP A 131 -7.23 3.96 -6.70
CA ASP A 131 -8.29 2.95 -6.54
C ASP A 131 -8.43 2.48 -5.08
N CYS A 132 -7.63 3.04 -4.18
CA CYS A 132 -7.64 2.74 -2.75
C CYS A 132 -8.39 3.80 -1.96
N ARG A 133 -9.05 3.40 -0.87
CA ARG A 133 -9.67 4.32 0.09
C ARG A 133 -9.21 3.97 1.50
N ALA A 134 -8.85 4.99 2.26
CA ALA A 134 -8.41 4.82 3.64
C ALA A 134 -9.52 4.20 4.48
N LEU A 135 -9.14 3.39 5.45
CA LEU A 135 -10.06 2.82 6.42
C LEU A 135 -10.36 3.82 7.51
N VAL A 136 -11.64 3.97 7.83
CA VAL A 136 -12.12 4.75 8.96
C VAL A 136 -12.33 3.85 10.18
N CYS A 137 -12.18 4.40 11.37
CA CYS A 137 -12.33 3.68 12.63
C CYS A 137 -12.87 4.60 13.73
N GLN A 138 -13.41 3.97 14.78
CA GLN A 138 -13.78 4.65 16.03
C GLN A 138 -12.89 4.20 17.19
N ALA A 139 -12.39 2.96 17.14
CA ALA A 139 -11.48 2.39 18.12
C ALA A 139 -10.39 1.53 17.45
N ASP A 140 -9.32 1.23 18.19
CA ASP A 140 -8.21 0.39 17.73
C ASP A 140 -8.68 -1.00 17.25
N THR A 141 -9.71 -1.54 17.88
CA THR A 141 -10.31 -2.84 17.56
C THR A 141 -11.01 -2.89 16.21
N ASP A 142 -11.33 -1.73 15.62
CA ASP A 142 -11.94 -1.66 14.28
C ASP A 142 -10.89 -1.83 13.18
N CYS A 143 -9.62 -1.65 13.54
CA CYS A 143 -8.52 -1.69 12.59
C CYS A 143 -7.90 -3.08 12.52
N PRO A 144 -7.67 -3.62 11.31
CA PRO A 144 -6.89 -4.84 11.17
C PRO A 144 -5.44 -4.55 11.55
N PRO A 145 -4.71 -5.52 12.13
CA PRO A 145 -3.30 -5.35 12.44
C PRO A 145 -2.52 -5.14 11.14
N ALA A 146 -1.77 -4.04 11.06
CA ALA A 146 -0.86 -3.79 9.96
C ALA A 146 0.34 -4.75 10.00
N ALA A 147 1.05 -4.90 8.88
CA ALA A 147 2.22 -5.78 8.81
C ALA A 147 3.26 -5.42 9.89
N GLY A 148 3.64 -6.41 10.70
CA GLY A 148 4.60 -6.23 11.79
C GLY A 148 4.02 -5.60 13.06
N GLN A 149 2.70 -5.38 13.14
CA GLN A 149 2.02 -4.91 14.34
C GLN A 149 1.14 -6.03 14.93
N PRO A 150 1.11 -6.18 16.27
CA PRO A 150 0.29 -7.20 16.92
C PRO A 150 -1.20 -6.85 16.91
N GLU A 151 -1.52 -5.56 16.87
CA GLU A 151 -2.87 -5.00 17.01
C GLU A 151 -3.09 -3.87 15.99
N GLY A 152 -4.36 -3.58 15.70
CA GLY A 152 -4.73 -2.40 14.92
C GLY A 152 -4.54 -1.12 15.72
N THR A 153 -4.48 0.02 15.04
CA THR A 153 -4.38 1.33 15.69
C THR A 153 -5.25 2.35 14.97
N CYS A 154 -6.10 3.04 15.72
CA CYS A 154 -6.99 4.08 15.26
C CYS A 154 -6.49 5.45 15.74
N ILE A 155 -6.13 6.33 14.81
CA ILE A 155 -5.68 7.69 15.14
C ILE A 155 -6.46 8.66 14.27
N ASN A 156 -7.12 9.62 14.91
CA ASN A 156 -7.95 10.65 14.25
C ASN A 156 -8.95 10.03 13.25
N GLY A 157 -9.60 8.95 13.67
CA GLY A 157 -10.63 8.27 12.89
C GLY A 157 -10.13 7.49 11.67
N LEU A 158 -8.82 7.31 11.50
CA LEU A 158 -8.22 6.49 10.45
C LEU A 158 -7.44 5.31 11.03
N CYS A 159 -7.46 4.18 10.33
CA CYS A 159 -6.58 3.06 10.65
C CYS A 159 -5.16 3.36 10.22
N ILE A 160 -4.23 3.30 11.17
CA ILE A 160 -2.85 3.72 11.01
C ILE A 160 -1.90 2.56 11.31
N SER A 161 -0.89 2.41 10.45
CA SER A 161 0.32 1.64 10.71
C SER A 161 1.32 2.49 11.49
N THR A 162 1.60 2.11 12.74
CA THR A 162 2.54 2.86 13.61
C THR A 162 4.00 2.74 13.16
N THR A 163 4.36 1.66 12.45
CA THR A 163 5.72 1.36 11.99
C THR A 163 6.11 2.07 10.68
N GLY A 164 5.13 2.57 9.92
CA GLY A 164 5.35 3.25 8.64
C GLY A 164 5.63 4.74 8.77
N GLU A 165 6.38 5.30 7.83
CA GLU A 165 6.44 6.75 7.63
C GLU A 165 5.32 7.21 6.70
N LEU A 166 4.99 8.51 6.75
CA LEU A 166 4.00 9.08 5.86
C LEU A 166 4.56 9.13 4.42
N ARG A 167 3.82 8.60 3.47
CA ARG A 167 4.19 8.51 2.05
C ARG A 167 3.21 9.28 1.17
N VAL A 168 3.59 9.45 -0.09
CA VAL A 168 2.73 10.04 -1.12
C VAL A 168 1.39 9.29 -1.23
N ASP A 169 1.40 7.97 -1.10
CA ASP A 169 0.17 7.16 -1.14
C ASP A 169 -0.81 7.53 -0.03
N ASP A 170 -0.31 7.74 1.20
CA ASP A 170 -1.13 8.18 2.33
C ASP A 170 -1.76 9.55 2.05
N ALA A 171 -0.97 10.50 1.52
CA ALA A 171 -1.47 11.81 1.13
C ALA A 171 -2.55 11.72 0.04
N VAL A 172 -2.38 10.82 -0.94
CA VAL A 172 -3.37 10.59 -1.99
C VAL A 172 -4.68 10.09 -1.40
N TRP A 173 -4.62 9.11 -0.50
CA TRP A 173 -5.83 8.52 0.10
C TRP A 173 -6.57 9.52 0.97
N MET A 174 -5.84 10.32 1.75
CA MET A 174 -6.43 11.40 2.55
C MET A 174 -7.04 12.50 1.68
N CYS A 175 -6.38 12.88 0.58
CA CYS A 175 -6.90 13.88 -0.35
C CYS A 175 -8.11 13.42 -1.17
N LEU A 176 -8.25 12.11 -1.42
CA LEU A 176 -9.36 11.56 -2.19
C LEU A 176 -10.55 11.12 -1.32
N ALA A 177 -10.43 11.20 0.01
CA ALA A 177 -11.50 10.86 0.94
C ALA A 177 -12.81 11.63 0.64
N GLY A 178 -13.91 10.89 0.52
CA GLY A 178 -15.24 11.45 0.27
C GLY A 178 -15.43 12.09 -1.11
N THR A 179 -14.55 11.77 -2.08
CA THR A 179 -14.63 12.33 -3.43
C THR A 179 -15.26 11.39 -4.45
N GLY A 180 -15.73 10.22 -4.01
CA GLY A 180 -16.16 9.12 -4.85
C GLY A 180 -14.98 8.28 -5.33
N LEU A 181 -15.25 7.12 -5.94
CA LEU A 181 -14.24 6.17 -6.42
C LEU A 181 -13.60 6.58 -7.75
N GLY A 182 -12.33 6.20 -7.95
CA GLY A 182 -11.56 6.47 -9.17
C GLY A 182 -11.08 7.92 -9.32
N ARG A 183 -10.81 8.34 -10.56
CA ARG A 183 -10.30 9.68 -10.94
C ARG A 183 -11.05 10.28 -12.14
N ARG A 184 -12.38 10.29 -12.07
CA ARG A 184 -13.24 10.71 -13.20
C ARG A 184 -13.62 12.20 -13.13
N GLN A 185 -13.57 12.80 -11.94
CA GLN A 185 -13.98 14.18 -11.75
C GLN A 185 -12.77 15.13 -11.72
N PRO A 186 -12.89 16.36 -12.26
CA PRO A 186 -11.82 17.36 -12.19
C PRO A 186 -11.31 17.63 -10.76
N LYS A 187 -12.22 17.60 -9.77
CA LYS A 187 -11.88 17.76 -8.35
C LYS A 187 -10.92 16.65 -7.88
N GLN A 188 -11.19 15.39 -8.22
CA GLN A 188 -10.33 14.25 -7.87
C GLN A 188 -8.94 14.39 -8.52
N VAL A 189 -8.88 14.85 -9.77
CA VAL A 189 -7.60 15.06 -10.48
C VAL A 189 -6.76 16.13 -9.79
N GLY A 190 -7.37 17.24 -9.39
CA GLY A 190 -6.69 18.31 -8.67
C GLY A 190 -6.17 17.86 -7.30
N LEU A 191 -6.99 17.16 -6.52
CA LEU A 191 -6.62 16.62 -5.20
C LEU A 191 -5.52 15.57 -5.30
N TYR A 192 -5.59 14.68 -6.28
CA TYR A 192 -4.54 13.70 -6.56
C TYR A 192 -3.21 14.36 -6.91
N ALA A 193 -3.22 15.37 -7.81
CA ALA A 193 -2.02 16.11 -8.17
C ALA A 193 -1.44 16.87 -6.97
N MET A 194 -2.28 17.44 -6.12
CA MET A 194 -1.83 18.12 -4.89
C MET A 194 -1.15 17.13 -3.93
N ALA A 195 -1.76 15.96 -3.72
CA ALA A 195 -1.20 14.90 -2.88
C ALA A 195 0.16 14.39 -3.37
N GLN A 196 0.32 14.22 -4.68
CA GLN A 196 1.58 13.79 -5.29
C GLN A 196 2.75 14.75 -5.01
N ASN A 197 2.46 16.00 -4.66
CA ASN A 197 3.45 17.03 -4.38
C ASN A 197 3.63 17.28 -2.87
N CYS A 198 3.41 16.28 -2.00
CA CYS A 198 3.55 16.45 -0.55
C CYS A 198 5.00 16.70 -0.05
N GLY A 199 6.01 16.52 -0.91
CA GLY A 199 7.41 16.80 -0.60
C GLY A 199 8.15 15.67 0.15
N THR A 200 9.35 15.99 0.64
CA THR A 200 10.22 15.10 1.44
C THR A 200 10.77 15.88 2.64
N PRO A 201 10.35 15.59 3.89
CA PRO A 201 9.38 14.56 4.25
C PRO A 201 7.98 14.88 3.70
N CYS A 202 7.17 13.84 3.46
CA CYS A 202 5.81 14.03 2.96
C CYS A 202 4.95 14.74 4.01
N ILE A 203 4.38 15.89 3.64
CA ILE A 203 3.46 16.65 4.47
C ILE A 203 2.11 16.71 3.75
N VAL A 204 1.08 16.12 4.35
CA VAL A 204 -0.27 16.10 3.77
C VAL A 204 -0.77 17.55 3.60
N PRO A 205 -1.24 17.92 2.39
CA PRO A 205 -1.80 19.25 2.15
C PRO A 205 -2.92 19.56 3.14
N ALA A 206 -2.98 20.82 3.61
CA ALA A 206 -3.93 21.21 4.66
C ALA A 206 -5.40 20.88 4.30
N VAL A 207 -5.76 21.01 3.02
CA VAL A 207 -7.11 20.73 2.51
C VAL A 207 -7.52 19.26 2.64
N CYS A 208 -6.54 18.36 2.82
CA CYS A 208 -6.72 16.91 2.83
C CYS A 208 -6.59 16.30 4.23
N ARG A 209 -6.20 17.10 5.23
CA ARG A 209 -6.06 16.61 6.60
C ARG A 209 -7.44 16.32 7.16
N GLN A 210 -7.62 15.11 7.69
CA GLN A 210 -8.83 14.78 8.42
C GLN A 210 -8.89 15.59 9.72
N PRO A 211 -10.08 16.00 10.17
CA PRO A 211 -10.27 16.78 11.39
C PRO A 211 -9.81 16.05 12.66
#